data_AF-A0A091NJ55-F1
#
_entry.id   AF-A0A091NJ55-F1
#
_cell.length_a   1.000
_cell.length_b   1.000
_cell.length_c   1.000
_cell.angle_alpha   90.00
_cell.angle_beta   90.00
_cell.angle_gamma   90.00
#
_symmetry.space_group_name_H-M   'P 1'
#
loop_
_entity.id
_entity.type
_entity.pdbx_description
1 polymer ?
#
loop_
_entity_poly.entity_id
_entity_poly.type
_entity_poly.pdbx_seq_one_letter_code
_entity_poly.pdbx_strand_id
1 'polypeptide(L)'
;MYALRELTGSLSVLIEMVVYCCFCNEHFSFTVLHFIKTQLETAPPHELKNIFQLLHEILVIEDPLQVERIKFAFETESGLILMHHSNHVDSSRCYQCVKFLVTLAQKCPTAKDYFK
;
A
#
# COMPACT_ATOMS: atom_id res chain seq x y z
N MET A 1 -5.53 7.55 -10.07
CA MET A 1 -5.86 7.62 -8.63
C MET A 1 -5.45 8.98 -8.04
N TYR A 2 -5.89 10.08 -8.66
CA TYR A 2 -5.49 11.45 -8.27
C TYR A 2 -6.34 12.02 -7.13
N ALA A 3 -7.56 11.51 -6.95
CA ALA A 3 -8.48 11.94 -5.89
C ALA A 3 -7.91 11.79 -4.46
N LEU A 4 -7.05 10.80 -4.21
CA LEU A 4 -6.38 10.62 -2.90
C LEU A 4 -5.33 11.71 -2.58
N ARG A 5 -4.94 12.47 -3.60
CA ARG A 5 -3.94 13.54 -3.54
C ARG A 5 -4.60 14.92 -3.58
N GLU A 6 -5.70 15.08 -4.31
CA GLU A 6 -6.30 16.38 -4.63
C GLU A 6 -7.47 16.80 -3.74
N LEU A 7 -8.12 15.88 -3.04
CA LEU A 7 -9.29 16.21 -2.22
C LEU A 7 -8.90 16.79 -0.86
N THR A 8 -9.50 17.93 -0.53
CA THR A 8 -9.39 18.56 0.79
C THR A 8 -10.53 18.06 1.68
N GLY A 9 -10.26 17.07 2.53
CA GLY A 9 -11.26 16.47 3.42
C GLY A 9 -10.90 15.07 3.89
N SER A 10 -11.79 14.44 4.69
CA SER A 10 -11.62 13.04 5.07
C SER A 10 -11.77 12.15 3.83
N LEU A 11 -10.74 11.35 3.54
CA LEU A 11 -10.77 10.34 2.48
C LEU A 11 -11.32 8.99 2.96
N SER A 12 -11.78 8.90 4.21
CA SER A 12 -12.22 7.64 4.83
C SER A 12 -13.26 6.90 3.98
N VAL A 13 -14.30 7.60 3.50
CA VAL A 13 -15.36 7.01 2.68
C VAL A 13 -14.81 6.46 1.36
N LEU A 14 -13.89 7.17 0.71
CA LEU A 14 -13.27 6.70 -0.53
C LEU A 14 -12.40 5.47 -0.29
N ILE A 15 -11.63 5.46 0.81
CA ILE A 15 -10.83 4.30 1.20
C ILE A 15 -11.74 3.11 1.49
N GLU A 16 -12.80 3.28 2.27
CA GLU A 16 -13.80 2.24 2.57
C GLU A 16 -14.45 1.69 1.29
N MET A 17 -14.84 2.56 0.35
CA MET A 17 -15.40 2.13 -0.93
C MET A 17 -14.41 1.28 -1.73
N VAL A 18 -13.13 1.70 -1.82
CA VAL A 18 -12.11 0.93 -2.54
C VAL A 18 -11.84 -0.41 -1.86
N VAL A 19 -11.74 -0.42 -0.54
CA VAL A 19 -11.54 -1.64 0.27
C VAL A 19 -12.70 -2.61 0.08
N TYR A 20 -13.94 -2.10 0.08
CA TYR A 20 -15.14 -2.90 -0.20
C TYR A 20 -15.08 -3.52 -1.61
N CYS A 21 -14.68 -2.76 -2.62
CA CYS A 21 -14.52 -3.27 -3.98
C CYS A 21 -13.39 -4.29 -4.13
N CYS A 22 -12.38 -4.27 -3.25
CA CYS A 22 -11.29 -5.25 -3.23
C CYS A 22 -11.68 -6.60 -2.61
N PHE A 23 -12.65 -6.62 -1.70
CA PHE A 23 -13.06 -7.85 -0.99
C PHE A 23 -13.48 -8.96 -1.97
N CYS A 24 -12.79 -10.10 -1.93
CA CYS A 24 -12.99 -11.25 -2.81
C CYS A 24 -12.94 -10.92 -4.32
N ASN A 25 -12.34 -9.80 -4.71
CA ASN A 25 -12.25 -9.36 -6.10
C ASN A 25 -10.79 -9.19 -6.53
N GLU A 26 -10.23 -10.27 -7.09
CA GLU A 26 -8.83 -10.36 -7.48
C GLU A 26 -8.45 -9.29 -8.50
N HIS A 27 -9.20 -9.20 -9.61
CA HIS A 27 -8.89 -8.29 -10.71
C HIS A 27 -8.87 -6.82 -10.25
N PHE A 28 -9.87 -6.42 -9.47
CA PHE A 28 -9.93 -5.06 -8.94
C PHE A 28 -8.80 -4.81 -7.94
N SER A 29 -8.58 -5.73 -7.00
CA SER A 29 -7.52 -5.63 -5.99
C SER A 29 -6.15 -5.43 -6.61
N PHE A 30 -5.77 -6.26 -7.59
CA PHE A 30 -4.46 -6.17 -8.24
C PHE A 30 -4.31 -4.94 -9.12
N THR A 31 -5.39 -4.52 -9.79
CA THR A 31 -5.39 -3.27 -10.56
C THR A 31 -5.14 -2.07 -9.65
N VAL A 32 -5.82 -2.01 -8.49
CA VAL A 32 -5.62 -0.95 -7.48
C VAL A 32 -4.20 -1.00 -6.90
N LEU A 33 -3.69 -2.17 -6.55
CA LEU A 33 -2.33 -2.33 -6.03
C LEU A 33 -1.27 -1.91 -7.06
N HIS A 34 -1.48 -2.18 -8.35
CA HIS A 34 -0.60 -1.70 -9.41
C HIS A 34 -0.56 -0.16 -9.44
N PHE A 35 -1.71 0.51 -9.39
CA PHE A 35 -1.75 1.97 -9.33
C PHE A 35 -1.10 2.54 -8.07
N ILE A 36 -1.29 1.89 -6.92
CA ILE A 36 -0.66 2.31 -5.67
C ILE A 36 0.87 2.29 -5.79
N LYS A 37 1.46 1.23 -6.36
CA LYS A 37 2.91 1.16 -6.59
C LYS A 37 3.43 2.33 -7.40
N THR A 38 2.78 2.63 -8.53
CA THR A 38 3.14 3.79 -9.35
C THR A 38 3.08 5.10 -8.56
N GLN A 39 2.08 5.28 -7.69
CA GLN A 39 2.01 6.49 -6.85
C GLN A 39 3.10 6.52 -5.77
N LEU A 40 3.45 5.37 -5.18
CA LEU A 40 4.53 5.27 -4.19
C LEU A 40 5.93 5.54 -4.77
N GLU A 41 6.10 5.39 -6.08
CA GLU A 41 7.32 5.76 -6.79
C GLU A 41 7.31 7.24 -7.20
N THR A 42 6.18 7.75 -7.69
CA THR A 42 6.15 9.05 -8.40
C THR A 42 5.64 10.23 -7.58
N ALA A 43 4.85 10.01 -6.53
CA ALA A 43 4.25 11.11 -5.77
C ALA A 43 5.26 11.78 -4.81
N PRO A 44 5.11 13.08 -4.52
CA PRO A 44 5.89 13.77 -3.49
C PRO A 44 5.69 13.13 -2.09
N PRO A 45 6.71 13.14 -1.21
CA PRO A 45 6.63 12.47 0.11
C PRO A 45 5.47 12.92 1.00
N HIS A 46 5.07 14.18 0.92
CA HIS A 46 4.00 14.75 1.75
C HIS A 46 2.60 14.24 1.35
N GLU A 47 2.47 13.66 0.16
CA GLU A 47 1.21 13.10 -0.36
C GLU A 47 1.10 11.59 -0.12
N LEU A 48 2.17 10.93 0.33
CA LEU A 48 2.23 9.47 0.50
C LEU A 48 1.38 8.95 1.66
N LYS A 49 1.02 9.80 2.63
CA LYS A 49 0.28 9.39 3.82
C LYS A 49 -1.03 8.64 3.47
N ASN A 50 -1.82 9.20 2.56
CA ASN A 50 -3.12 8.62 2.18
C ASN A 50 -2.94 7.38 1.30
N ILE A 51 -1.86 7.33 0.52
CA ILE A 51 -1.51 6.18 -0.32
C ILE A 51 -1.11 4.99 0.57
N PHE A 52 -0.27 5.20 1.59
CA PHE A 52 0.07 4.18 2.57
C PHE A 52 -1.12 3.73 3.40
N GLN A 53 -2.03 4.65 3.75
CA GLN A 53 -3.26 4.29 4.44
C GLN A 53 -4.12 3.35 3.58
N LEU A 54 -4.38 3.71 2.32
CA LEU A 54 -5.15 2.84 1.43
C LEU A 54 -4.47 1.48 1.21
N LEU A 55 -3.14 1.47 1.00
CA LEU A 55 -2.38 0.23 0.86
C LEU A 55 -2.53 -0.64 2.11
N HIS A 56 -2.42 -0.07 3.30
CA HIS A 56 -2.62 -0.77 4.55
C HIS A 56 -4.01 -1.42 4.60
N GLU A 57 -5.07 -0.63 4.38
CA GLU A 57 -6.44 -1.14 4.45
C GLU A 57 -6.70 -2.28 3.45
N ILE A 58 -6.09 -2.24 2.25
CA ILE A 58 -6.20 -3.32 1.26
C ILE A 58 -5.45 -4.59 1.68
N LEU A 59 -4.25 -4.46 2.26
CA LEU A 59 -3.43 -5.62 2.64
C LEU A 59 -3.90 -6.31 3.91
N VAL A 60 -4.71 -5.64 4.75
CA VAL A 60 -5.31 -6.23 5.96
C VAL A 60 -6.70 -6.81 5.73
N ILE A 61 -7.28 -6.70 4.53
CA ILE A 61 -8.56 -7.36 4.21
C ILE A 61 -8.44 -8.86 4.49
N GLU A 62 -9.26 -9.36 5.41
CA GLU A 62 -9.34 -10.77 5.79
C GLU A 62 -10.28 -11.51 4.83
N ASP A 63 -9.73 -11.94 3.70
CA ASP A 63 -10.43 -12.75 2.71
C ASP A 63 -9.46 -13.80 2.10
N PRO A 64 -9.95 -14.72 1.23
CA PRO A 64 -9.10 -15.73 0.61
C PRO A 64 -7.94 -15.20 -0.26
N LEU A 65 -7.90 -13.90 -0.58
CA LEU A 65 -6.90 -13.28 -1.46
C LEU A 65 -5.84 -12.47 -0.69
N GLN A 66 -5.87 -12.45 0.65
CA GLN A 66 -4.98 -11.62 1.46
C GLN A 66 -3.50 -11.94 1.23
N VAL A 67 -3.16 -13.23 1.14
CA VAL A 67 -1.79 -13.69 0.92
C VAL A 67 -1.29 -13.25 -0.44
N GLU A 68 -2.13 -13.37 -1.48
CA GLU A 68 -1.82 -13.02 -2.85
C GLU A 68 -1.66 -11.49 -2.99
N ARG A 69 -2.47 -10.69 -2.29
CA ARG A 69 -2.29 -9.23 -2.23
C ARG A 69 -0.95 -8.84 -1.59
N ILE A 70 -0.55 -9.50 -0.51
CA ILE A 70 0.75 -9.28 0.14
C ILE A 70 1.89 -9.66 -0.81
N LYS A 71 1.86 -10.88 -1.38
CA LYS A 71 2.85 -11.32 -2.37
C LYS A 71 2.93 -10.36 -3.55
N PHE A 72 1.80 -9.94 -4.11
CA PHE A 72 1.77 -8.98 -5.19
C PHE A 72 2.46 -7.67 -4.79
N ALA A 73 2.17 -7.15 -3.59
CA ALA A 73 2.76 -5.90 -3.11
C ALA A 73 4.30 -5.95 -2.94
N PHE A 74 4.87 -7.11 -2.62
CA PHE A 74 6.28 -7.25 -2.22
C PHE A 74 7.18 -8.12 -3.15
N GLU A 75 6.67 -9.11 -3.90
CA GLU A 75 7.49 -10.08 -4.67
C GLU A 75 7.82 -9.68 -6.11
N THR A 76 7.00 -8.83 -6.72
CA THR A 76 7.21 -8.47 -8.14
C THR A 76 8.49 -7.63 -8.31
N GLU A 77 9.08 -7.57 -9.51
CA GLU A 77 10.28 -6.75 -9.78
C GLU A 77 10.08 -5.24 -9.50
N SER A 78 8.82 -4.82 -9.28
CA SER A 78 8.36 -3.50 -8.79
C SER A 78 7.71 -3.54 -7.40
N GLY A 79 7.80 -4.66 -6.70
CA GLY A 79 7.43 -4.82 -5.30
C GLY A 79 8.21 -3.81 -4.50
N LEU A 80 7.50 -3.00 -3.71
CA LEU A 80 7.93 -1.72 -3.11
C LEU A 80 9.46 -1.52 -3.19
N ILE A 81 9.95 -1.05 -4.35
CA ILE A 81 11.37 -0.75 -4.66
C ILE A 81 11.95 0.30 -3.69
N LEU A 82 11.13 0.79 -2.77
CA LEU A 82 11.48 1.60 -1.61
C LEU A 82 12.66 1.08 -0.79
N MET A 83 12.95 -0.23 -0.78
CA MET A 83 14.12 -0.76 -0.08
C MET A 83 15.41 -0.81 -0.92
N HIS A 84 15.31 -0.90 -2.25
CA HIS A 84 16.49 -1.06 -3.12
C HIS A 84 16.99 0.26 -3.73
N HIS A 85 16.14 1.27 -3.91
CA HIS A 85 16.54 2.60 -4.41
C HIS A 85 16.75 3.67 -3.32
N SER A 86 16.55 3.32 -2.05
CA SER A 86 16.76 4.19 -0.90
C SER A 86 18.22 4.56 -0.61
N ASN A 87 19.19 4.08 -1.41
CA ASN A 87 20.59 4.35 -1.14
C ASN A 87 21.03 5.81 -1.35
N HIS A 88 20.25 6.71 -1.98
CA HIS A 88 20.72 8.11 -2.11
C HIS A 88 19.73 9.29 -2.24
N VAL A 89 18.38 9.15 -2.25
CA VAL A 89 17.55 10.27 -2.79
C VAL A 89 16.44 10.85 -1.87
N ASP A 90 15.86 10.15 -0.89
CA ASP A 90 14.80 10.77 -0.05
C ASP A 90 14.59 10.07 1.32
N SER A 91 15.17 10.62 2.39
CA SER A 91 15.07 10.07 3.74
C SER A 91 13.64 10.06 4.30
N SER A 92 12.79 11.02 3.89
CA SER A 92 11.40 11.11 4.35
C SER A 92 10.58 9.94 3.81
N ARG A 93 10.73 9.64 2.52
CA ARG A 93 10.07 8.50 1.89
C ARG A 93 10.47 7.20 2.55
N CYS A 94 11.78 6.97 2.70
CA CYS A 94 12.31 5.76 3.35
C CYS A 94 11.71 5.57 4.76
N TYR A 95 11.71 6.62 5.58
CA TYR A 95 11.11 6.57 6.92
C TYR A 95 9.62 6.18 6.90
N GLN A 96 8.82 6.79 6.01
CA GLN A 96 7.40 6.46 5.87
C GLN A 96 7.18 5.00 5.48
N CYS A 97 8.05 4.44 4.63
CA CYS A 97 7.98 3.03 4.22
C CYS A 97 8.29 2.10 5.37
N VAL A 98 9.37 2.35 6.11
CA VAL A 98 9.72 1.55 7.29
C VAL A 98 8.59 1.61 8.33
N LYS A 99 8.04 2.81 8.59
CA LYS A 99 6.89 2.98 9.48
C LYS A 99 5.67 2.17 9.03
N PHE A 100 5.38 2.18 7.73
CA PHE A 100 4.31 1.38 7.14
C PHE A 100 4.56 -0.12 7.33
N LEU A 101 5.75 -0.63 7.00
CA LEU A 101 6.11 -2.06 7.14
C LEU A 101 5.96 -2.53 8.59
N VAL A 102 6.47 -1.74 9.55
CA VAL A 102 6.34 -2.04 10.98
C VAL A 102 4.86 -2.08 11.40
N THR A 103 4.07 -1.09 10.95
CA THR A 103 2.64 -1.03 11.28
C THR A 103 1.89 -2.23 10.69
N LEU A 104 2.18 -2.59 9.44
CA LEU A 104 1.57 -3.72 8.76
C LEU A 104 1.90 -5.04 9.46
N ALA A 105 3.16 -5.27 9.82
CA ALA A 105 3.58 -6.47 10.56
C ALA A 105 2.96 -6.57 11.98
N GLN A 106 2.65 -5.43 12.60
CA GLN A 106 1.98 -5.42 13.90
C GLN A 106 0.48 -5.74 13.81
N LYS A 107 -0.17 -5.34 12.71
CA LYS A 107 -1.63 -5.41 12.55
C LYS A 107 -2.11 -6.59 11.69
N CYS A 108 -1.25 -7.14 10.84
CA CYS A 108 -1.58 -8.24 9.93
C CYS A 108 -0.68 -9.45 10.23
N PRO A 109 -1.19 -10.50 10.90
CA PRO A 109 -0.43 -11.73 11.16
C PRO A 109 0.11 -12.36 9.88
N THR A 110 -0.67 -12.36 8.80
CA THR A 110 -0.25 -12.87 7.49
C THR A 110 0.96 -12.12 6.94
N ALA A 111 0.98 -10.79 7.05
CA ALA A 111 2.14 -10.00 6.66
C ALA A 111 3.34 -10.23 7.59
N LYS A 112 3.10 -10.36 8.90
CA LYS A 112 4.15 -10.69 9.88
C LYS A 112 4.82 -12.02 9.56
N ASP A 113 4.03 -13.03 9.22
CA ASP A 113 4.54 -14.35 8.86
C ASP A 113 5.24 -14.33 7.51
N TYR A 114 4.75 -13.52 6.56
CA TYR A 114 5.39 -13.29 5.28
C TYR A 114 6.77 -12.61 5.38
N PHE A 115 6.98 -11.72 6.35
CA PHE A 115 8.26 -11.01 6.54
C PHE A 115 9.32 -11.78 7.35
N LYS A 116 9.00 -12.97 7.87
CA LYS A 116 9.97 -13.82 8.58
C LYS A 116 10.88 -14.57 7.62
#